data_AF-A0A932A4V6-F1
#
_entry.id   AF-A0A932A4V6-F1
#
_cell.length_a   1.000
_cell.length_b   1.000
_cell.length_c   1.000
_cell.angle_alpha   90.00
_cell.angle_beta   90.00
_cell.angle_gamma   90.00
#
_symmetry.space_group_name_H-M   'P 1'
#
loop_
_entity.id
_entity.type
_entity.pdbx_description
1 polymer ?
#
loop_
_entity_poly.entity_id
_entity_poly.type
_entity_poly.pdbx_seq_one_letter_code
_entity_poly.pdbx_strand_id
1 'polypeptide(L)' 'MKPGLESKQELPFEKSLEKLEGLVKRLESGELSLEDSVKAFEEGVQLAAHCGKKLDEAEKKVEILLQKDGVPVKEPFNT' A
#
# COMPACT_ATOMS: atom_id res chain seq x y z
N MET A 1 -16.77 29.53 8.80
CA MET A 1 -15.61 28.93 9.48
C MET A 1 -15.85 27.43 9.54
N LYS A 2 -15.12 26.60 8.78
CA LYS A 2 -15.20 25.14 8.90
C LYS A 2 -13.98 24.64 9.71
N PRO A 3 -14.19 23.86 10.78
CA PRO A 3 -13.12 23.38 11.66
C PRO A 3 -12.27 22.28 11.01
N GLY A 4 -11.09 22.07 11.59
CA GLY A 4 -9.92 21.45 11.00
C GLY A 4 -10.10 20.02 10.47
N LEU A 5 -9.49 19.78 9.31
CA LEU A 5 -9.18 18.45 8.84
C LEU A 5 -7.85 18.06 9.50
N GLU A 6 -7.90 17.37 10.62
CA GLU A 6 -6.73 16.74 11.22
C GLU A 6 -6.20 15.71 10.22
N SER A 7 -5.14 16.08 9.49
CA SER A 7 -4.45 15.20 8.56
C SER A 7 -3.83 14.06 9.34
N LYS A 8 -4.58 12.97 9.50
CA LYS A 8 -4.08 11.67 9.94
C LYS A 8 -2.87 11.36 9.06
N GLN A 9 -1.66 11.46 9.62
CA GLN A 9 -0.43 11.31 8.85
C GLN A 9 -0.43 9.92 8.23
N GLU A 10 -0.75 9.84 6.94
CA GLU A 10 -0.71 8.59 6.19
C GLU A 10 0.73 8.09 6.20
N LEU A 11 0.95 6.83 6.61
CA LEU A 11 2.26 6.23 6.60
C LEU A 11 2.85 6.28 5.18
N PRO A 12 4.12 6.72 5.01
CA PRO A 12 4.80 6.65 3.73
C PRO A 12 4.80 5.24 3.15
N PHE A 13 4.83 5.12 1.83
CA PHE A 13 4.85 3.83 1.14
C PHE A 13 6.02 2.97 1.61
N GLU A 14 7.24 3.50 1.59
CA GLU A 14 8.46 2.78 1.98
C GLU A 14 8.37 2.26 3.42
N LYS A 15 7.81 3.05 4.33
CA LYS A 15 7.61 2.65 5.73
C LYS A 15 6.51 1.61 5.91
N SER A 16 5.48 1.63 5.06
CA SER A 16 4.43 0.62 5.08
C SER A 16 4.95 -0.71 4.54
N LEU A 17 5.77 -0.65 3.49
CA LEU A 17 6.43 -1.81 2.89
C LEU A 17 7.44 -2.45 3.86
N GLU A 18 8.32 -1.65 4.48
CA GLU A 18 9.29 -2.12 5.49
C GLU A 18 8.59 -2.85 6.65
N LYS A 19 7.46 -2.32 7.13
CA LYS A 19 6.64 -2.97 8.17
C LYS A 19 6.04 -4.28 7.69
N LEU A 20 5.49 -4.31 6.47
CA LEU A 20 4.89 -5.50 5.89
C LEU A 20 5.92 -6.63 5.73
N GLU A 21 7.11 -6.31 5.22
CA GLU A 21 8.22 -7.27 5.10
C GLU A 21 8.64 -7.81 6.48
N GLY A 22 8.72 -6.95 7.49
CA GLY A 22 9.00 -7.36 8.86
C GLY A 22 7.94 -8.31 9.41
N LEU A 23 6.66 -8.04 9.13
CA LEU A 23 5.55 -8.89 9.53
C LEU A 23 5.58 -10.26 8.86
N VAL A 24 5.84 -10.30 7.55
CA VAL A 24 5.99 -11.56 6.80
C VAL A 24 7.12 -12.40 7.38
N LYS A 25 8.30 -11.80 7.60
CA LYS A 25 9.43 -12.52 8.24
C LYS A 25 9.07 -13.10 9.60
N ARG A 26 8.26 -12.39 10.38
CA ARG A 26 7.84 -12.82 11.71
C ARG A 26 6.80 -13.94 11.67
N LEU A 27 5.91 -13.92 10.68
CA LEU A 27 4.98 -15.01 10.40
C LEU A 27 5.73 -16.27 9.91
N GLU A 28 6.73 -16.09 9.07
CA GLU A 28 7.56 -17.17 8.52
C GLU A 28 8.51 -17.81 9.55
N SER A 29 8.85 -17.11 10.64
CA SER A 29 9.72 -17.66 11.68
C SER A 29 9.06 -18.79 12.47
N GLY A 30 7.72 -18.83 12.51
CA GLY A 30 6.95 -19.85 13.24
C GLY A 30 7.01 -19.69 14.77
N GLU A 31 7.56 -18.60 15.28
CA GLU A 31 7.72 -18.35 16.72
C GLU A 31 6.50 -17.68 17.35
N LEU A 32 5.52 -17.27 16.55
CA LEU A 32 4.32 -16.59 17.03
C LEU A 32 3.32 -17.58 17.61
N SER A 33 2.65 -17.18 18.69
CA SER A 33 1.44 -17.85 19.14
C SER A 33 0.35 -17.77 18.06
N LEU A 34 -0.69 -18.60 18.16
CA LEU A 34 -1.84 -18.53 17.25
C LEU A 34 -2.50 -17.15 17.29
N GLU A 35 -2.71 -16.60 18.48
CA GLU A 35 -3.33 -15.30 18.66
C GLU A 35 -2.48 -14.17 18.05
N ASP A 36 -1.16 -14.22 18.24
CA ASP A 36 -0.26 -13.23 17.66
C ASP A 36 -0.13 -13.38 16.14
N SER A 37 -0.21 -14.60 15.62
CA SER A 37 -0.22 -14.87 14.18
C SER A 37 -1.46 -14.27 13.50
N VAL A 38 -2.63 -14.36 14.15
CA VAL A 38 -3.86 -13.74 13.64
C VAL A 38 -3.74 -12.22 13.62
N LYS A 39 -3.26 -11.59 14.70
CA LYS A 39 -3.04 -10.14 14.75
C LYS A 39 -2.02 -9.67 13.70
N ALA A 40 -0.93 -10.40 13.56
CA ALA A 40 0.10 -10.14 12.56
C ALA A 40 -0.46 -10.22 11.13
N PHE A 41 -1.31 -11.20 10.86
CA PHE A 41 -1.99 -11.33 9.58
C PHE A 41 -2.94 -10.16 9.29
N GLU A 42 -3.77 -9.76 10.26
CA GLU A 42 -4.68 -8.61 10.10
C GLU A 42 -3.92 -7.31 9.79
N GLU A 43 -2.84 -7.04 10.54
CA GLU A 43 -1.98 -5.88 10.27
C GLU A 43 -1.33 -5.97 8.88
N GLY A 44 -0.86 -7.16 8.49
CA GLY A 44 -0.28 -7.42 7.17
C GLY A 44 -1.27 -7.11 6.03
N VAL A 45 -2.52 -7.54 6.16
CA VAL A 45 -3.58 -7.25 5.18
C VAL A 45 -3.83 -5.75 5.07
N GLN A 46 -3.86 -5.02 6.18
CA GLN A 46 -4.05 -3.57 6.18
C GLN A 46 -2.89 -2.84 5.50
N LEU A 47 -1.64 -3.24 5.79
CA LEU A 47 -0.45 -2.67 5.18
C LEU A 47 -0.39 -2.96 3.67
N ALA A 48 -0.72 -4.18 3.26
CA ALA A 48 -0.77 -4.57 1.85
C ALA A 48 -1.81 -3.74 1.07
N ALA A 49 -3.01 -3.57 1.63
CA ALA A 49 -4.05 -2.73 1.05
C ALA A 49 -3.60 -1.26 0.92
N HIS A 50 -2.92 -0.73 1.94
CA HIS A 50 -2.37 0.63 1.91
C HIS A 50 -1.30 0.79 0.83
N CYS A 51 -0.36 -0.15 0.73
CA CYS A 51 0.65 -0.16 -0.33
C CYS A 51 0.01 -0.21 -1.73
N GLY A 52 -0.98 -1.10 -1.93
CA GLY A 52 -1.74 -1.18 -3.18
C GLY A 52 -2.38 0.15 -3.56
N LYS A 53 -3.07 0.79 -2.61
CA LYS A 53 -3.68 2.12 -2.82
C LYS A 53 -2.65 3.17 -3.23
N LYS A 54 -1.46 3.20 -2.62
CA LYS A 54 -0.39 4.15 -2.96
C LYS A 54 0.19 3.89 -4.36
N LEU A 55 0.30 2.62 -4.77
CA LEU A 55 0.71 2.25 -6.12
C LEU A 55 -0.34 2.68 -7.16
N ASP A 56 -1.62 2.42 -6.90
CA ASP A 56 -2.75 2.91 -7.71
C ASP A 56 -2.73 4.43 -7.91
N GLU A 57 -2.51 5.17 -6.82
CA GLU A 57 -2.41 6.65 -6.86
C GLU A 57 -1.22 7.11 -7.70
N ALA A 58 -0.08 6.41 -7.63
CA ALA A 58 1.09 6.72 -8.43
C ALA A 58 0.88 6.40 -9.91
N GLU A 59 0.29 5.24 -10.21
CA GLU A 59 -0.03 4.81 -11.58
C GLU A 59 -0.94 5.81 -12.29
N LYS A 60 -2.03 6.23 -11.63
CA LYS A 60 -2.96 7.25 -12.16
C LYS A 60 -2.26 8.58 -12.44
N LYS A 61 -1.33 9.00 -11.58
CA LYS A 61 -0.55 10.23 -11.80
C LYS A 61 0.34 10.10 -13.04
N VAL A 62 1.01 8.96 -13.22
CA VAL A 62 1.83 8.68 -14.40
C VAL A 62 0.97 8.68 -15.66
N GLU A 63 -0.21 8.03 -15.63
CA GLU A 63 -1.15 8.02 -16.74
C GLU A 63 -1.56 9.44 -17.16
N ILE A 64 -1.95 10.30 -16.21
CA ILE A 64 -2.33 11.69 -16.49
C ILE A 64 -1.18 12.47 -17.13
N LEU A 65 0.06 12.23 -16.71
CA LEU A 65 1.24 12.87 -17.29
C LEU A 65 1.48 12.41 -18.72
N LEU A 66 1.40 11.10 -18.99
CA LEU A 66 1.57 10.55 -20.34
C LEU A 66 0.48 11.04 -21.31
N GLN A 67 -0.78 11.10 -20.87
CA GLN A 67 -1.88 11.66 -21.66
C GLN A 67 -1.66 13.14 -21.99
N LYS A 68 -1.10 13.93 -21.06
CA LYS A 68 -0.76 15.34 -21.28
C LYS A 68 0.35 15.55 -22.31
N ASP A 69 1.34 14.65 -22.33
CA ASP A 69 2.43 14.67 -23.30
C ASP A 69 2.06 14.04 -24.67
N GLY A 70 0.79 13.65 -24.86
CA GLY A 70 0.32 13.08 -26.12
C GLY A 70 0.84 11.66 -26.40
N VAL A 71 1.38 10.99 -25.39
CA VAL A 71 1.85 9.60 -25.48
C VAL A 71 0.65 8.68 -25.27
N PRO A 72 0.29 7.81 -26.24
CA PRO A 72 -0.83 6.89 -26.06
C PRO A 72 -0.57 5.94 -24.89
N VAL A 73 -1.53 5.87 -23.97
CA VAL A 73 -1.45 5.05 -22.76
C VAL A 73 -1.88 3.62 -23.07
N LYS A 74 -1.17 2.68 -22.44
CA LYS A 74 -1.07 1.24 -22.71
C LYS A 74 -2.41 0.55 -22.96
N GLU A 75 -2.39 -0.37 -23.92
CA GLU A 75 -3.40 -1.43 -24.06
C GLU A 75 -3.37 -2.35 -22.83
N PRO A 76 -4.52 -2.82 -22.33
CA PRO A 76 -4.55 -3.79 -21.25
C PRO A 76 -3.83 -5.07 -21.67
N PHE A 77 -2.91 -5.55 -20.83
CA PHE A 77 -2.41 -6.92 -20.97
C PHE A 77 -3.57 -7.85 -20.60
N ASN A 78 -4.23 -8.39 -21.61
CA ASN A 78 -5.21 -9.44 -21.43
C ASN A 78 -4.48 -10.69 -20.91
N THR A 79 -4.88 -11.17 -19.74
CA THR A 79 -4.47 -12.48 -19.21
C THR A 79 -5.12 -13.60 -20.01
#